data_AF-A0A1D6EBE6-F1
#
_entry.id   AF-A0A1D6EBE6-F1
#
_cell.length_a   1.000
_cell.length_b   1.000
_cell.length_c   1.000
_cell.angle_alpha   90.00
_cell.angle_beta   90.00
_cell.angle_gamma   90.00
#
_symmetry.space_group_name_H-M   'P 1'
#
loop_
_entity.id
_entity.type
_entity.pdbx_description
1 polymer ?
#
loop_
_entity_poly.entity_id
_entity_poly.type
_entity_poly.pdbx_seq_one_letter_code
_entity_poly.pdbx_strand_id
1 'polypeptide(L)'
;MAIVDYRGHKVVAQSIIPGILQGDKSDSLLYGSVDNGKKISWNETFHSKVVEAAKQLHLKEHVVLDGSGNPVKLAATVECKGIVGSDDR
;
A
#
# COMPACT_ATOMS: atom_id res chain seq x y z
N MET A 1 -0.57 1.90 -11.83
CA MET A 1 -0.58 1.26 -13.16
C MET A 1 -1.32 2.17 -14.11
N ALA A 2 -0.76 2.43 -15.27
CA ALA A 2 -1.35 3.27 -16.31
C ALA A 2 -1.44 2.45 -17.61
N ILE A 3 -2.46 2.72 -18.41
CA ILE A 3 -2.57 2.20 -19.77
C ILE A 3 -2.19 3.35 -20.71
N VAL A 4 -1.24 3.10 -21.61
CA VAL A 4 -0.71 4.10 -22.54
C VAL A 4 -0.93 3.60 -23.97
N ASP A 5 -1.59 4.41 -24.80
CA ASP A 5 -1.73 4.17 -26.23
C ASP A 5 -0.68 4.99 -27.00
N TYR A 6 0.17 4.32 -27.78
CA TYR A 6 1.25 4.95 -28.54
C TYR A 6 1.46 4.26 -29.89
N ARG A 7 1.32 5.00 -31.00
CA ARG A 7 1.54 4.51 -32.39
C ARG A 7 0.81 3.19 -32.72
N GLY A 8 -0.42 3.03 -32.26
CA GLY A 8 -1.22 1.82 -32.48
C GLY A 8 -0.89 0.65 -31.54
N HIS A 9 0.04 0.84 -30.59
CA HIS A 9 0.32 -0.12 -29.52
C HIS A 9 -0.33 0.33 -28.22
N LYS A 10 -0.89 -0.62 -27.47
CA LYS A 10 -1.39 -0.42 -26.10
C LYS A 10 -0.41 -1.06 -25.12
N VAL A 11 0.11 -0.27 -24.20
CA VAL A 11 1.13 -0.69 -23.22
C VAL A 11 0.62 -0.48 -21.81
N VAL A 12 0.85 -1.46 -20.94
CA VAL A 12 0.64 -1.31 -19.49
C VAL A 12 1.95 -0.81 -18.87
N ALA A 13 1.89 0.35 -18.21
CA ALA A 13 3.01 0.95 -17.51
C ALA A 13 2.80 0.88 -16.00
N GLN A 14 3.84 0.49 -15.28
CA GLN A 14 3.89 0.53 -13.82
C GLN A 14 5.25 1.08 -13.40
N SER A 15 5.27 1.91 -12.36
CA SER A 15 6.52 2.29 -11.71
C SER A 15 7.21 1.05 -11.15
N ILE A 16 8.50 0.92 -11.41
CA ILE A 16 9.29 -0.15 -10.79
C ILE A 16 9.53 0.21 -9.32
N ILE A 17 9.25 -0.73 -8.43
CA ILE A 17 9.76 -0.74 -7.06
C ILE A 17 10.76 -1.90 -7.00
N PRO A 18 12.05 -1.65 -6.75
CA PRO A 18 13.03 -2.72 -6.64
C PRO A 18 12.56 -3.81 -5.65
N GLY A 19 12.74 -5.07 -6.03
CA GLY A 19 12.24 -6.21 -5.25
C GLY A 19 10.75 -6.52 -5.40
N ILE A 20 9.91 -5.67 -6.02
CA ILE A 20 8.47 -5.94 -6.12
C ILE A 20 8.11 -7.16 -7.01
N LEU A 21 9.04 -7.69 -7.79
CA LEU A 21 8.82 -8.90 -8.59
C LEU A 21 9.55 -10.12 -8.02
N GLN A 22 10.28 -9.95 -6.92
CA GLN A 22 11.09 -11.00 -6.30
C GLN A 22 10.33 -11.61 -5.11
N GLY A 23 10.01 -12.90 -5.20
CA GLY A 23 9.70 -13.77 -4.05
C GLY A 23 8.58 -13.36 -3.09
N ASP A 24 8.57 -14.03 -1.94
CA ASP A 24 7.57 -13.88 -0.88
C ASP A 24 7.83 -12.59 -0.07
N LYS A 25 6.78 -11.78 0.12
CA LYS A 25 6.90 -10.39 0.58
C LYS A 25 6.19 -10.10 1.90
N SER A 26 5.99 -11.11 2.73
CA SER A 26 5.46 -10.89 4.07
C SER A 26 6.27 -9.85 4.85
N ASP A 27 7.58 -9.81 4.63
CA ASP A 27 8.52 -9.06 5.47
C ASP A 27 8.67 -7.60 5.05
N SER A 28 8.33 -7.25 3.80
CA SER A 28 8.39 -5.86 3.32
C SER A 28 7.10 -5.08 3.54
N LEU A 29 6.02 -5.71 4.04
CA LEU A 29 4.73 -5.06 4.29
C LEU A 29 4.77 -4.24 5.59
N LEU A 30 4.78 -2.91 5.44
CA LEU A 30 4.82 -1.95 6.54
C LEU A 30 3.45 -1.33 6.87
N TYR A 31 2.49 -1.38 5.94
CA TYR A 31 1.19 -0.74 6.10
C TYR A 31 0.09 -1.50 5.35
N GLY A 32 -1.06 -1.70 5.97
CA GLY A 32 -2.20 -2.40 5.37
C GLY A 32 -2.15 -3.91 5.57
N SER A 33 -2.88 -4.65 4.75
CA SER A 33 -3.06 -6.10 4.90
C SER A 33 -2.88 -6.85 3.57
N VAL A 34 -2.41 -8.10 3.67
CA VAL A 34 -2.35 -9.06 2.55
C VAL A 34 -3.38 -10.18 2.68
N ASP A 35 -4.12 -10.22 3.78
CA ASP A 35 -5.06 -11.29 4.14
C ASP A 35 -6.45 -10.74 4.48
N ASN A 36 -6.85 -9.65 3.80
CA ASN A 36 -8.16 -9.00 3.92
C ASN A 36 -8.49 -8.56 5.37
N GLY A 37 -7.50 -7.97 6.03
CA GLY A 37 -7.62 -7.38 7.37
C GLY A 37 -7.46 -8.35 8.53
N LYS A 38 -7.20 -9.65 8.30
CA LYS A 38 -6.94 -10.59 9.40
C LYS A 38 -5.69 -10.18 10.19
N LYS A 39 -4.62 -9.83 9.48
CA LYS A 39 -3.42 -9.20 10.03
C LYS A 39 -3.21 -7.86 9.32
N ILE A 40 -3.05 -6.81 10.12
CA ILE A 40 -2.80 -5.46 9.63
C ILE A 40 -1.39 -5.05 10.07
N SER A 41 -0.50 -4.84 9.10
CA SER A 41 0.78 -4.18 9.35
C SER A 41 0.55 -2.68 9.51
N TRP A 42 1.21 -2.08 10.49
CA TRP A 42 1.11 -0.65 10.75
C TRP A 42 2.46 -0.08 11.17
N ASN A 43 2.89 0.97 10.47
CA ASN A 43 4.13 1.69 10.74
C ASN A 43 3.83 3.20 10.77
N GLU A 44 4.28 3.89 11.81
CA GLU A 44 3.98 5.30 12.05
C GLU A 44 4.53 6.23 10.96
N THR A 45 5.78 6.01 10.53
CA THR A 45 6.41 6.78 9.45
C THR A 45 5.65 6.62 8.14
N PHE A 46 5.25 5.39 7.81
CA PHE A 46 4.47 5.11 6.62
C PHE A 46 3.06 5.71 6.73
N HIS A 47 2.40 5.56 7.87
CA HIS A 47 1.09 6.13 8.15
C HIS A 47 1.08 7.65 7.90
N SER A 48 2.09 8.37 8.37
CA SER A 48 2.22 9.83 8.17
C SER A 48 2.27 10.20 6.68
N LYS A 49 3.02 9.45 5.86
CA LYS A 49 3.06 9.63 4.40
C LYS A 49 1.71 9.34 3.74
N VAL A 50 1.00 8.29 4.19
CA VAL A 50 -0.33 7.94 3.68
C VAL A 50 -1.35 9.02 4.05
N VAL A 51 -1.29 9.61 5.25
CA VAL A 51 -2.14 10.73 5.65
C VAL A 51 -1.92 11.95 4.75
N GLU A 52 -0.67 12.24 4.39
CA GLU A 52 -0.36 13.33 3.46
C GLU A 52 -0.96 13.07 2.06
N ALA A 53 -0.78 11.87 1.52
CA ALA A 53 -1.39 11.47 0.25
C ALA A 53 -2.93 11.48 0.32
N ALA A 54 -3.50 11.01 1.43
CA ALA A 54 -4.94 10.95 1.69
C ALA A 54 -5.59 12.33 1.65
N LYS A 55 -4.91 13.39 2.12
CA LYS A 55 -5.41 14.78 2.02
C LYS A 55 -5.65 15.21 0.58
N GLN A 56 -4.74 14.82 -0.33
CA GLN A 56 -4.85 15.13 -1.76
C GLN A 56 -5.93 14.28 -2.45
N LEU A 57 -6.18 13.08 -1.93
CA LEU A 57 -7.20 12.16 -2.44
C LEU A 57 -8.57 12.34 -1.76
N HIS A 58 -8.71 13.32 -0.87
CA HIS A 58 -9.91 13.55 -0.05
C HIS A 58 -10.36 12.31 0.74
N LEU A 59 -9.41 11.49 1.18
CA LEU A 59 -9.66 10.31 2.00
C LEU A 59 -9.61 10.68 3.48
N LYS A 60 -10.59 10.19 4.23
CA LYS A 60 -10.66 10.37 5.68
C LYS A 60 -9.95 9.22 6.39
N GLU A 61 -9.13 9.59 7.36
CA GLU A 61 -8.56 8.63 8.30
C GLU A 61 -9.65 7.99 9.18
N HIS A 62 -9.56 6.69 9.38
CA HIS A 62 -10.57 5.87 10.03
C HIS A 62 -9.94 4.72 10.81
N VAL A 63 -10.71 4.15 11.73
CA VAL A 63 -10.30 2.98 12.51
C VAL A 63 -10.88 1.73 11.88
N VAL A 64 -10.04 0.72 11.67
CA VAL A 64 -10.42 -0.62 11.26
C VAL A 64 -10.06 -1.60 12.38
N LEU A 65 -10.76 -2.72 12.45
CA LEU A 65 -10.44 -3.79 13.40
C LEU A 65 -9.65 -4.87 12.66
N ASP A 66 -8.57 -5.35 13.27
CA ASP A 66 -7.86 -6.53 12.79
C ASP A 66 -8.66 -7.83 13.09
N GLY A 67 -8.14 -8.99 12.67
CA GLY A 67 -8.77 -10.28 12.91
C GLY A 67 -8.91 -10.67 14.39
N SER A 68 -8.19 -9.99 15.30
CA SER A 68 -8.28 -10.16 16.75
C SER A 68 -9.18 -9.10 17.41
N GLY A 69 -9.75 -8.19 16.64
CA GLY A 69 -10.58 -7.09 17.14
C GLY A 69 -9.79 -5.87 17.62
N ASN A 70 -8.48 -5.80 17.39
CA ASN A 70 -7.67 -4.64 17.78
C ASN A 70 -7.89 -3.47 16.83
N PRO A 71 -8.09 -2.24 17.34
CA PRO A 71 -8.26 -1.07 16.51
C PRO A 71 -6.93 -0.62 15.90
N VAL A 72 -6.91 -0.45 14.58
CA VAL A 72 -5.78 0.09 13.81
C VAL A 72 -6.27 1.28 12.99
N LYS A 73 -5.48 2.36 12.99
CA LYS A 73 -5.84 3.61 12.31
C LYS A 73 -5.24 3.66 10.92
N LEU A 74 -6.09 3.71 9.89
CA LEU A 74 -5.68 3.76 8.49
C LEU A 74 -6.20 5.02 7.80
N ALA A 75 -5.42 5.53 6.85
CA ALA A 75 -5.80 6.66 5.98
C ALA A 75 -6.07 6.21 4.52
N ALA A 76 -6.01 4.90 4.27
CA ALA A 76 -6.37 4.25 3.03
C ALA A 76 -7.16 2.97 3.33
N THR A 77 -7.71 2.31 2.31
CA THR A 77 -8.35 1.00 2.47
C THR A 77 -7.38 -0.03 3.06
N VAL A 78 -7.90 -1.04 3.76
CA VAL A 78 -7.12 -2.15 4.33
C VAL A 78 -6.32 -2.90 3.27
N GLU A 79 -6.79 -2.90 2.02
CA GLU A 79 -6.12 -3.50 0.85
C GLU A 79 -4.96 -2.65 0.30
N CYS A 80 -4.79 -1.41 0.79
CA CYS A 80 -3.71 -0.53 0.37
C CYS A 80 -2.43 -0.93 1.09
N LYS A 81 -1.47 -1.47 0.33
CA LYS A 81 -0.23 -2.02 0.87
C LYS A 81 0.89 -0.98 0.78
N GLY A 82 1.44 -0.64 1.93
CA GLY A 82 2.72 0.05 2.03
C GLY A 82 3.84 -0.97 2.11
N ILE A 83 4.76 -0.93 1.14
CA ILE A 83 5.92 -1.81 1.09
C ILE A 83 7.21 -1.00 1.02
N VAL A 84 8.29 -1.56 1.54
CA VAL A 84 9.66 -1.07 1.29
C VAL A 84 10.28 -1.84 0.13
N GLY A 85 10.89 -1.13 -0.81
CA GLY A 85 11.66 -1.71 -1.91
C GLY A 85 12.97 -2.35 -1.42
N SER A 86 13.57 -3.19 -2.24
CA SER A 86 14.90 -3.78 -1.96
C SER A 86 16.04 -2.75 -1.94
N ASP A 87 15.74 -1.49 -2.23
CA ASP A 87 16.61 -0.33 -2.21
C ASP A 87 16.26 0.64 -1.06
N ASP A 88 15.55 0.16 -0.03
CA ASP A 88 15.17 0.87 1.19
C ASP A 88 14.25 2.08 0.98
N ARG A 89 13.52 2.15 -0.15
CA ARG A 89 12.56 3.21 -0.47
C ARG A 89 11.10 2.81 -0.32
#